data_AF-A0AAU9L8Z4-F1
#
_entry.id   AF-A0AAU9L8Z4-F1
#
_cell.length_a   1.000
_cell.length_b   1.000
_cell.length_c   1.000
_cell.angle_alpha   90.00
_cell.angle_beta   90.00
_cell.angle_gamma   90.00
#
_symmetry.space_group_name_H-M   'P 1'
#
loop_
_entity.id
_entity.type
_entity.pdbx_description
1 polymer ?
#
loop_
_entity_poly.entity_id
_entity_poly.type
_entity_poly.pdbx_seq_one_letter_code
_entity_poly.pdbx_strand_id
1 'polypeptide(L)'
;MTTSLNKCLKLHKLFVAEVTRSSRLESEGSQVLSSLANVSQRIPRLLQYSNTNHHDNETSNDNVEMMGVLSYCNNTQALLLQKHFLSLEKSRTFLIDIMREYQEVLRHLRSFASECMTLVDHAFIESESTVNGDDEMTSVTFPLQLQEWMETVVAMFEHEVIRKITLVTDLEYSDSKRLNDVQKQWSSKGVMGNIDNDYVQTGLRMPQARSSNALQSGGLESSDASKSKKKKKKKSKARK
;
A
#
# COMPACT_ATOMS: atom_id res chain seq x y z
N MET A 1 33.82 12.55 -1.90
CA MET A 1 32.83 12.92 -0.86
C MET A 1 31.36 12.77 -1.31
N THR A 2 30.99 12.99 -2.58
CA THR A 2 29.56 13.00 -3.01
C THR A 2 29.02 11.70 -3.61
N THR A 3 29.85 10.71 -3.95
CA THR A 3 29.43 9.53 -4.73
C THR A 3 28.59 8.54 -3.91
N SER A 4 29.06 8.14 -2.74
CA SER A 4 28.42 7.13 -1.88
C SER A 4 27.10 7.66 -1.30
N LEU A 5 27.11 8.90 -0.81
CA LEU A 5 25.88 9.60 -0.37
C LEU A 5 24.84 9.72 -1.49
N ASN A 6 25.25 10.12 -2.70
CA ASN A 6 24.32 10.20 -3.85
C ASN A 6 23.75 8.84 -4.23
N LYS A 7 24.53 7.75 -4.10
CA LYS A 7 24.05 6.37 -4.31
C LYS A 7 23.03 5.99 -3.24
N CYS A 8 23.29 6.26 -1.96
CA CYS A 8 22.34 6.02 -0.86
C CYS A 8 21.02 6.79 -1.09
N LEU A 9 21.08 8.05 -1.49
CA LEU A 9 19.88 8.86 -1.80
C LEU A 9 19.09 8.29 -2.99
N LYS A 10 19.78 7.78 -4.02
CA LYS A 10 19.12 7.12 -5.16
C LYS A 10 18.46 5.82 -4.73
N LEU A 11 19.13 5.03 -3.91
CA LEU A 11 18.63 3.76 -3.40
C LEU A 11 17.40 3.96 -2.51
N HIS A 12 17.42 4.95 -1.61
CA HIS A 12 16.26 5.37 -0.83
C HIS A 12 15.06 5.71 -1.73
N LYS A 13 15.25 6.47 -2.82
CA LYS A 13 14.16 6.79 -3.76
C LYS A 13 13.58 5.55 -4.42
N LEU A 14 14.41 4.58 -4.83
CA LEU A 14 13.95 3.32 -5.42
C LEU A 14 13.18 2.48 -4.40
N PHE A 15 13.68 2.42 -3.17
CA PHE A 15 13.02 1.72 -2.07
C PHE A 15 11.64 2.31 -1.78
N VAL A 16 11.52 3.63 -1.65
CA VAL A 16 10.23 4.31 -1.44
C VAL A 16 9.27 4.13 -2.61
N ALA A 17 9.78 4.07 -3.85
CA ALA A 17 8.95 3.77 -5.02
C ALA A 17 8.35 2.36 -4.93
N GLU A 18 9.12 1.38 -4.47
CA GLU A 18 8.63 0.00 -4.31
C GLU A 18 7.65 -0.13 -3.12
N VAL A 19 7.89 0.60 -2.02
CA VAL A 19 6.90 0.78 -0.93
C VAL A 19 5.60 1.38 -1.48
N THR A 20 5.67 2.38 -2.35
CA THR A 20 4.49 3.00 -2.96
C THR A 20 3.74 2.01 -3.86
N ARG A 21 4.48 1.17 -4.61
CA ARG A 21 3.88 0.10 -5.43
C ARG A 21 3.06 -0.87 -4.58
N SER A 22 3.51 -1.19 -3.36
CA SER A 22 2.73 -2.04 -2.44
C SER A 22 1.35 -1.46 -2.11
N SER A 23 1.22 -0.14 -1.97
CA SER A 23 -0.07 0.52 -1.72
C SER A 23 -1.05 0.36 -2.87
N ARG A 24 -0.56 0.17 -4.11
CA ARG A 24 -1.43 -0.15 -5.25
C ARG A 24 -1.97 -1.57 -5.12
N LEU A 25 -1.10 -2.54 -4.79
CA LEU A 25 -1.49 -3.93 -4.56
C LEU A 25 -2.49 -4.06 -3.39
N GLU A 26 -2.41 -3.18 -2.39
CA GLU A 26 -3.39 -3.10 -1.31
C GLU A 26 -4.79 -2.80 -1.85
N SER A 27 -4.89 -1.78 -2.70
CA SER A 27 -6.18 -1.37 -3.28
C SER A 27 -6.75 -2.42 -4.23
N GLU A 28 -5.90 -3.03 -5.08
CA GLU A 28 -6.31 -4.07 -6.02
C GLU A 28 -6.78 -5.33 -5.27
N GLY A 29 -6.04 -5.77 -4.25
CA GLY A 29 -6.44 -6.91 -3.43
C GLY A 29 -7.74 -6.66 -2.66
N SER A 30 -7.93 -5.45 -2.13
CA SER A 30 -9.18 -5.08 -1.46
C SER A 30 -10.37 -5.12 -2.42
N GLN A 31 -10.18 -4.68 -3.67
CA GLN A 31 -11.21 -4.72 -4.69
C GLN A 31 -11.57 -6.16 -5.08
N VAL A 32 -10.56 -7.03 -5.27
CA VAL A 32 -10.76 -8.44 -5.59
C VAL A 32 -11.51 -9.15 -4.46
N LEU A 33 -11.11 -8.96 -3.20
CA LEU A 33 -11.77 -9.57 -2.04
C LEU A 33 -13.20 -9.06 -1.86
N SER A 34 -13.46 -7.77 -2.10
CA SER A 34 -14.82 -7.23 -2.07
C SER A 34 -15.70 -7.83 -3.18
N SER A 35 -15.16 -7.97 -4.39
CA SER A 35 -15.85 -8.64 -5.50
C SER A 35 -16.17 -10.10 -5.17
N LEU A 36 -15.19 -10.83 -4.60
CA LEU A 36 -15.37 -12.21 -4.15
C LEU A 36 -16.47 -12.34 -3.10
N ALA A 37 -16.46 -11.50 -2.06
CA ALA A 37 -17.47 -11.48 -1.02
C ALA A 37 -18.88 -11.18 -1.58
N ASN A 38 -18.97 -10.30 -2.57
CA ASN A 38 -20.24 -9.99 -3.23
C ASN A 38 -20.76 -11.14 -4.10
N VAL A 39 -19.89 -11.82 -4.84
CA VAL A 39 -20.26 -12.94 -5.70
C VAL A 39 -20.66 -14.16 -4.87
N SER A 40 -19.92 -14.46 -3.79
CA SER A 40 -20.20 -15.60 -2.91
C SER A 40 -21.57 -15.51 -2.24
N GLN A 41 -22.03 -14.31 -1.87
CA GLN A 41 -23.36 -14.10 -1.30
C GLN A 41 -24.51 -14.36 -2.29
N ARG A 42 -24.25 -14.24 -3.60
CA ARG A 42 -25.28 -14.39 -4.65
C ARG A 42 -25.46 -15.83 -5.12
N ILE A 43 -24.41 -16.65 -5.04
CA ILE A 43 -24.45 -18.04 -5.53
C ILE A 43 -25.46 -18.92 -4.77
N PRO A 44 -25.51 -18.95 -3.42
CA PRO A 44 -26.49 -19.75 -2.69
C PRO A 44 -27.94 -19.42 -3.06
N ARG A 45 -28.22 -18.12 -3.28
CA ARG A 45 -29.54 -17.63 -3.68
C ARG A 45 -29.95 -18.14 -5.06
N LEU A 46 -29.02 -18.11 -6.02
CA LEU A 46 -29.24 -18.65 -7.36
C LEU A 46 -29.36 -20.18 -7.38
N LEU A 47 -28.72 -20.90 -6.46
CA LEU A 47 -28.86 -22.36 -6.36
C LEU A 47 -30.21 -22.77 -5.74
N GLN A 48 -30.70 -22.03 -4.74
CA GLN A 48 -32.00 -22.30 -4.11
C GLN A 48 -33.17 -22.20 -5.10
N TYR A 49 -33.11 -21.26 -6.05
CA TYR A 49 -34.11 -21.10 -7.12
C TYR A 49 -34.24 -22.35 -8.02
N SER A 50 -33.17 -23.15 -8.18
CA SER A 50 -33.18 -24.38 -8.99
C SER A 50 -34.03 -25.47 -8.35
N ASN A 51 -34.05 -25.54 -7.03
CA ASN A 51 -34.71 -26.63 -6.29
C ASN A 51 -36.21 -26.36 -6.10
N THR A 52 -36.63 -25.09 -6.13
CA THR A 52 -38.04 -24.71 -5.95
C THR A 52 -38.88 -24.83 -7.23
N ASN A 53 -38.26 -24.81 -8.41
CA ASN A 53 -38.98 -24.93 -9.69
C ASN A 53 -39.46 -26.36 -10.01
N HIS A 54 -39.20 -27.34 -9.13
CA HIS A 54 -39.62 -28.73 -9.30
C HIS A 54 -40.70 -29.19 -8.31
N HIS A 55 -41.18 -28.32 -7.42
CA HIS A 55 -42.31 -28.62 -6.55
C HIS A 55 -43.53 -27.80 -6.97
N ASP A 56 -44.43 -28.47 -7.69
CA ASP A 56 -45.81 -28.05 -7.88
C ASP A 56 -46.48 -27.92 -6.50
N ASN A 57 -46.54 -26.71 -5.96
CA ASN A 57 -47.72 -26.12 -5.32
C ASN A 57 -47.35 -24.82 -4.61
N GLU A 58 -48.07 -23.77 -5.01
CA GLU A 58 -48.54 -22.64 -4.20
C GLU A 58 -47.63 -22.15 -3.06
N THR A 59 -46.96 -21.01 -3.29
CA THR A 59 -46.55 -19.92 -2.33
C THR A 59 -45.13 -19.39 -2.56
N SER A 60 -44.84 -18.80 -3.72
CA SER A 60 -43.51 -18.25 -4.02
C SER A 60 -43.53 -16.83 -4.60
N ASN A 61 -44.15 -15.89 -3.87
CA ASN A 61 -44.06 -14.46 -4.21
C ASN A 61 -42.64 -13.89 -4.03
N ASP A 62 -41.80 -14.51 -3.20
CA ASP A 62 -40.40 -14.12 -2.95
C ASP A 62 -39.45 -14.45 -4.15
N ASN A 63 -39.83 -15.42 -4.98
CA ASN A 63 -38.95 -15.93 -6.04
C ASN A 63 -38.97 -15.07 -7.31
N VAL A 64 -40.09 -14.38 -7.59
CA VAL A 64 -40.22 -13.45 -8.73
C VAL A 64 -39.47 -12.14 -8.45
N GLU A 65 -39.37 -11.71 -7.19
CA GLU A 65 -38.63 -10.51 -6.80
C GLU A 65 -37.12 -10.63 -7.05
N MET A 66 -36.54 -11.82 -6.91
CA MET A 66 -35.08 -11.98 -6.96
C MET A 66 -34.49 -11.89 -8.38
N MET A 67 -35.16 -12.47 -9.38
CA MET A 67 -34.73 -12.41 -10.78
C MET A 67 -35.42 -11.29 -11.56
N GLY A 68 -36.51 -10.73 -11.03
CA GLY A 68 -37.27 -9.66 -11.67
C GLY A 68 -37.64 -10.02 -13.10
N VAL A 69 -37.33 -9.13 -14.05
CA VAL A 69 -37.61 -9.35 -15.49
C VAL A 69 -36.89 -10.59 -16.06
N LEU A 70 -35.79 -11.03 -15.44
CA LEU A 70 -35.03 -12.19 -15.87
C LEU A 70 -35.73 -13.53 -15.58
N SER A 71 -36.76 -13.55 -14.72
CA SER A 71 -37.56 -14.76 -14.49
C SER A 71 -38.34 -15.20 -15.73
N TYR A 72 -38.62 -14.27 -16.65
CA TYR A 72 -39.34 -14.52 -17.89
C TYR A 72 -38.44 -14.98 -19.04
N CYS A 73 -37.13 -15.02 -18.82
CA CYS A 73 -36.15 -15.44 -19.82
C CYS A 73 -35.71 -16.89 -19.60
N ASN A 74 -35.58 -17.64 -20.69
CA ASN A 74 -35.13 -19.03 -20.61
C ASN A 74 -33.64 -19.10 -20.27
N ASN A 75 -33.27 -20.07 -19.42
CA ASN A 75 -31.89 -20.43 -19.10
C ASN A 75 -31.05 -19.32 -18.42
N THR A 76 -31.66 -18.23 -17.95
CA THR A 76 -30.93 -17.10 -17.36
C THR A 76 -30.19 -17.48 -16.08
N GLN A 77 -30.78 -18.34 -15.26
CA GLN A 77 -30.18 -18.82 -14.03
C GLN A 77 -28.87 -19.59 -14.28
N ALA A 78 -28.85 -20.52 -15.24
CA ALA A 78 -27.64 -21.30 -15.55
C ALA A 78 -26.54 -20.41 -16.10
N LEU A 79 -26.88 -19.42 -16.94
CA LEU A 79 -25.94 -18.44 -17.46
C LEU A 79 -25.38 -17.53 -16.35
N LEU A 80 -26.23 -17.08 -15.41
CA LEU A 80 -25.79 -16.29 -14.25
C LEU A 80 -24.86 -17.10 -13.35
N LEU A 81 -25.21 -18.34 -13.03
CA LEU A 81 -24.35 -19.25 -12.26
C LEU A 81 -23.01 -19.47 -12.96
N GLN A 82 -23.01 -19.75 -14.26
CA GLN A 82 -21.79 -19.89 -15.05
C GLN A 82 -20.91 -18.63 -14.98
N LYS A 83 -21.50 -17.43 -15.11
CA LYS A 83 -20.77 -16.17 -15.02
C LYS A 83 -20.23 -15.92 -13.61
N HIS A 84 -20.97 -16.27 -12.57
CA HIS A 84 -20.51 -16.13 -11.18
C HIS A 84 -19.35 -17.09 -10.87
N PHE A 85 -19.42 -18.36 -11.27
CA PHE A 85 -18.31 -19.29 -11.12
C PHE A 85 -17.06 -18.85 -11.89
N LEU A 86 -17.22 -18.40 -13.14
CA LEU A 86 -16.11 -17.83 -13.90
C LEU A 86 -15.51 -16.59 -13.22
N SER A 87 -16.36 -15.75 -12.60
CA SER A 87 -15.89 -14.59 -11.83
C SER A 87 -15.11 -15.00 -10.58
N LEU A 88 -15.52 -16.06 -9.89
CA LEU A 88 -14.78 -16.60 -8.74
C LEU A 88 -13.40 -17.13 -9.16
N GLU A 89 -13.35 -17.90 -10.24
CA GLU A 89 -12.10 -18.45 -10.78
C GLU A 89 -11.13 -17.33 -11.19
N LYS A 90 -11.63 -16.33 -11.92
CA LYS A 90 -10.81 -15.16 -12.29
C LYS A 90 -10.29 -14.40 -11.07
N SER A 91 -11.15 -14.16 -10.09
CA SER A 91 -10.78 -13.44 -8.87
C SER A 91 -9.74 -14.22 -8.06
N ARG A 92 -9.82 -15.55 -8.04
CA ARG A 92 -8.79 -16.42 -7.46
C ARG A 92 -7.43 -16.23 -8.14
N THR A 93 -7.41 -16.28 -9.46
CA THR A 93 -6.18 -16.08 -10.24
C THR A 93 -5.59 -14.70 -9.98
N PHE A 94 -6.42 -13.65 -10.00
CA PHE A 94 -5.96 -12.30 -9.66
C PHE A 94 -5.38 -12.21 -8.25
N LEU A 95 -5.99 -12.87 -7.26
CA LEU A 95 -5.47 -12.85 -5.90
C LEU A 95 -4.13 -13.58 -5.79
N ILE A 96 -3.93 -14.69 -6.52
CA ILE A 96 -2.64 -15.39 -6.61
C ILE A 96 -1.58 -14.49 -7.25
N ASP A 97 -1.93 -13.79 -8.34
CA ASP A 97 -1.02 -12.89 -9.03
C ASP A 97 -0.60 -11.71 -8.13
N ILE A 98 -1.56 -11.12 -7.41
CA ILE A 98 -1.30 -10.07 -6.42
C ILE A 98 -0.34 -10.58 -5.34
N MET A 99 -0.56 -11.80 -4.79
CA MET A 99 0.33 -12.37 -3.78
C MET A 99 1.74 -12.62 -4.31
N ARG A 100 1.88 -13.05 -5.56
CA ARG A 100 3.18 -13.17 -6.23
C ARG A 100 3.85 -11.81 -6.37
N GLU A 101 3.10 -10.77 -6.72
CA GLU A 101 3.64 -9.42 -6.87
C GLU A 101 4.07 -8.81 -5.52
N TYR A 102 3.37 -9.11 -4.43
CA TYR A 102 3.83 -8.75 -3.08
C TYR A 102 5.15 -9.43 -2.70
N GLN A 103 5.33 -10.69 -3.04
CA GLN A 103 6.59 -11.41 -2.83
C GLN A 103 7.73 -10.78 -3.64
N GLU A 104 7.43 -10.35 -4.87
CA GLU A 104 8.40 -9.67 -5.73
C GLU A 104 8.80 -8.28 -5.19
N VAL A 105 7.82 -7.50 -4.71
CA VAL A 105 8.06 -6.24 -3.97
C VAL A 105 9.01 -6.50 -2.79
N LEU A 106 8.73 -7.52 -1.98
CA LEU A 106 9.54 -7.86 -0.83
C LEU A 106 10.97 -8.26 -1.23
N ARG A 107 11.12 -9.01 -2.33
CA ARG A 107 12.42 -9.38 -2.89
C ARG A 107 13.23 -8.14 -3.29
N HIS A 108 12.59 -7.16 -3.92
CA HIS A 108 13.23 -5.89 -4.27
C HIS A 108 13.64 -5.09 -3.03
N LEU A 109 12.75 -4.96 -2.03
CA LEU A 109 13.07 -4.24 -0.79
C LEU A 109 14.29 -4.85 -0.08
N ARG A 110 14.36 -6.19 0.02
CA ARG A 110 15.54 -6.90 0.55
C ARG A 110 16.80 -6.61 -0.27
N SER A 111 16.71 -6.67 -1.60
CA SER A 111 17.83 -6.38 -2.49
C SER A 111 18.37 -4.96 -2.29
N PHE A 112 17.48 -3.98 -2.13
CA PHE A 112 17.88 -2.60 -1.87
C PHE A 112 18.50 -2.43 -0.47
N ALA A 113 17.96 -3.08 0.56
CA ALA A 113 18.57 -3.05 1.89
C ALA A 113 19.99 -3.67 1.88
N SER A 114 20.18 -4.80 1.20
CA SER A 114 21.50 -5.42 1.04
C SER A 114 22.47 -4.55 0.23
N GLU A 115 22.00 -3.88 -0.82
CA GLU A 115 22.83 -2.91 -1.57
C GLU A 115 23.21 -1.72 -0.67
N CYS A 116 22.31 -1.26 0.21
CA CYS A 116 22.60 -0.19 1.16
C CYS A 116 23.71 -0.60 2.14
N MET A 117 23.69 -1.83 2.65
CA MET A 117 24.75 -2.37 3.51
C MET A 117 26.13 -2.28 2.84
N THR A 118 26.23 -2.70 1.57
CA THR A 118 27.50 -2.57 0.83
C THR A 118 27.96 -1.11 0.65
N LEU A 119 27.03 -0.18 0.49
CA LEU A 119 27.35 1.25 0.43
C LEU A 119 27.78 1.81 1.79
N VAL A 120 27.22 1.29 2.90
CA VAL A 120 27.66 1.61 4.26
C VAL A 120 29.09 1.15 4.47
N ASP A 121 29.42 -0.10 4.12
CA ASP A 121 30.79 -0.64 4.21
C ASP A 121 31.80 0.21 3.41
N HIS A 122 31.42 0.60 2.19
CA HIS A 122 32.23 1.50 1.38
C HIS A 122 32.37 2.89 2.02
N ALA A 123 31.33 3.43 2.64
CA ALA A 123 31.39 4.71 3.33
C ALA A 123 32.35 4.66 4.54
N PHE A 124 32.41 3.55 5.28
CA PHE A 124 33.39 3.35 6.35
C PHE A 124 34.83 3.30 5.83
N ILE A 125 35.08 2.55 4.77
CA ILE A 125 36.42 2.46 4.14
C ILE A 125 36.86 3.83 3.59
N GLU A 126 35.94 4.57 2.96
CA GLU A 126 36.20 5.92 2.46
C GLU A 126 36.47 6.91 3.62
N SER A 127 35.74 6.79 4.74
CA SER A 127 35.91 7.60 5.95
C SER A 127 37.32 7.46 6.54
N GLU A 128 37.77 6.23 6.78
CA GLU A 128 39.10 5.94 7.34
C GLU A 128 40.25 6.51 6.49
N SER A 129 40.01 6.71 5.18
CA SER A 129 40.99 7.27 4.25
C SER A 129 41.08 8.80 4.26
N THR A 130 40.18 9.51 4.96
CA THR A 130 40.09 10.99 4.94
C THR A 130 40.23 11.61 6.35
N VAL A 131 41.31 12.37 6.57
CA VAL A 131 41.77 12.85 7.90
C VAL A 131 41.06 14.12 8.43
N ASN A 132 39.84 14.47 7.98
CA ASN A 132 39.20 15.75 8.35
C ASN A 132 37.84 15.58 9.06
N GLY A 133 37.85 15.75 10.38
CA GLY A 133 36.88 15.17 11.33
C GLY A 133 35.54 15.86 11.61
N ASP A 134 35.01 16.75 10.75
CA ASP A 134 33.68 17.38 11.02
C ASP A 134 32.57 17.04 9.99
N ASP A 135 32.91 16.80 8.71
CA ASP A 135 31.94 16.38 7.67
C ASP A 135 31.89 14.83 7.52
N GLU A 136 32.86 14.16 8.14
CA GLU A 136 33.05 12.71 8.17
C GLU A 136 31.98 12.00 9.00
N MET A 137 31.61 12.56 10.16
CA MET A 137 30.60 11.93 11.00
C MET A 137 29.23 11.91 10.29
N THR A 138 28.89 12.94 9.53
CA THR A 138 27.64 13.00 8.75
C THR A 138 27.65 12.12 7.50
N SER A 139 28.82 11.89 6.88
CA SER A 139 28.94 11.04 5.69
C SER A 139 28.73 9.56 6.00
N VAL A 140 29.04 9.13 7.23
CA VAL A 140 28.83 7.75 7.72
C VAL A 140 27.50 7.58 8.47
N THR A 141 27.07 8.60 9.23
CA THR A 141 25.84 8.51 10.04
C THR A 141 24.58 8.35 9.18
N PHE A 142 24.48 9.06 8.04
CA PHE A 142 23.28 8.95 7.20
C PHE A 142 23.13 7.58 6.54
N PRO A 143 24.15 6.99 5.87
CA PRO A 143 24.06 5.64 5.33
C PRO A 143 23.68 4.60 6.39
N LEU A 144 24.21 4.72 7.61
CA LEU A 144 23.87 3.83 8.73
C LEU A 144 22.41 3.95 9.14
N GLN A 145 21.91 5.18 9.33
CA GLN A 145 20.49 5.43 9.63
C GLN A 145 19.56 4.95 8.51
N LEU A 146 19.98 5.11 7.25
CA LEU A 146 19.23 4.62 6.10
C LEU A 146 19.16 3.09 6.10
N GLN A 147 20.27 2.40 6.38
CA GLN A 147 20.30 0.94 6.49
C GLN A 147 19.36 0.44 7.59
N GLU A 148 19.48 0.96 8.81
CA GLU A 148 18.63 0.57 9.95
C GLU A 148 17.15 0.78 9.64
N TRP A 149 16.82 1.93 9.04
CA TRP A 149 15.47 2.23 8.61
C TRP A 149 14.97 1.25 7.54
N MET A 150 15.78 0.97 6.50
CA MET A 150 15.42 0.01 5.44
C MET A 150 15.19 -1.40 5.99
N GLU A 151 16.05 -1.89 6.87
CA GLU A 151 15.91 -3.21 7.50
C GLU A 151 14.63 -3.31 8.34
N THR A 152 14.33 -2.26 9.11
CA THR A 152 13.10 -2.19 9.91
C THR A 152 11.85 -2.21 9.01
N VAL A 153 11.84 -1.42 7.94
CA VAL A 153 10.73 -1.40 6.99
C VAL A 153 10.60 -2.75 6.28
N VAL A 154 11.70 -3.37 5.86
CA VAL A 154 11.68 -4.73 5.28
C VAL A 154 11.01 -5.71 6.25
N ALA A 155 11.41 -5.74 7.52
CA ALA A 155 10.81 -6.64 8.51
C ALA A 155 9.29 -6.42 8.65
N MET A 156 8.82 -5.17 8.69
CA MET A 156 7.38 -4.86 8.70
C MET A 156 6.67 -5.44 7.47
N PHE A 157 7.26 -5.29 6.28
CA PHE A 157 6.73 -5.86 5.04
C PHE A 157 6.77 -7.39 5.01
N GLU A 158 7.79 -8.03 5.56
CA GLU A 158 7.86 -9.48 5.68
C GLU A 158 6.70 -10.04 6.49
N HIS A 159 6.48 -9.47 7.68
CA HIS A 159 5.37 -9.86 8.54
C HIS A 159 4.02 -9.58 7.89
N GLU A 160 3.87 -8.47 7.17
CA GLU A 160 2.64 -8.15 6.45
C GLU A 160 2.36 -9.12 5.30
N VAL A 161 3.38 -9.51 4.52
CA VAL A 161 3.22 -10.48 3.43
C VAL A 161 2.85 -11.86 4.00
N ILE A 162 3.50 -12.31 5.07
CA ILE A 162 3.17 -13.57 5.75
C ILE A 162 1.70 -13.54 6.22
N ARG A 163 1.28 -12.46 6.88
CA ARG A 163 -0.10 -12.26 7.34
C ARG A 163 -1.08 -12.37 6.18
N LYS A 164 -0.83 -11.66 5.07
CA LYS A 164 -1.70 -11.70 3.88
C LYS A 164 -1.75 -13.08 3.24
N ILE A 165 -0.63 -13.79 3.18
CA ILE A 165 -0.60 -15.19 2.72
C ILE A 165 -1.52 -16.02 3.61
N THR A 166 -1.38 -15.95 4.94
CA THR A 166 -2.23 -16.70 5.88
C THR A 166 -3.72 -16.35 5.76
N LEU A 167 -4.05 -15.08 5.50
CA LEU A 167 -5.43 -14.64 5.27
C LEU A 167 -6.05 -15.26 4.01
N VAL A 168 -5.23 -15.45 2.97
CA VAL A 168 -5.67 -15.95 1.67
C VAL A 168 -5.52 -17.47 1.55
N THR A 169 -4.67 -18.11 2.36
CA THR A 169 -4.58 -19.57 2.41
C THR A 169 -5.91 -20.16 2.85
N ASP A 170 -6.33 -21.20 2.13
CA ASP A 170 -7.58 -21.94 2.36
C ASP A 170 -8.87 -21.12 2.20
N LEU A 171 -8.83 -20.03 1.43
CA LEU A 171 -10.01 -19.21 1.16
C LEU A 171 -11.07 -20.02 0.40
N GLU A 172 -12.14 -20.40 1.10
CA GLU A 172 -13.29 -21.10 0.52
C GLU A 172 -14.34 -20.10 0.04
N TYR A 173 -14.77 -20.21 -1.21
CA TYR A 173 -15.76 -19.29 -1.80
C TYR A 173 -17.20 -19.54 -1.33
N SER A 174 -17.45 -20.67 -0.67
CA SER A 174 -18.71 -21.02 -0.03
C SER A 174 -18.97 -20.19 1.23
N ASP A 175 -17.92 -19.83 1.98
CA ASP A 175 -18.05 -19.10 3.23
C ASP A 175 -18.00 -17.58 3.01
N SER A 176 -19.19 -17.02 2.77
CA SER A 176 -19.38 -15.57 2.62
C SER A 176 -18.97 -14.78 3.87
N LYS A 177 -19.06 -15.37 5.08
CA LYS A 177 -18.70 -14.68 6.33
C LYS A 177 -17.19 -14.54 6.40
N ARG A 178 -16.46 -15.65 6.19
CA ARG A 178 -14.99 -15.65 6.15
C ARG A 178 -14.46 -14.70 5.09
N LEU A 179 -15.05 -14.66 3.90
CA LEU A 179 -14.66 -13.70 2.85
C LEU A 179 -14.81 -12.23 3.28
N ASN A 180 -15.90 -11.90 3.96
CA ASN A 180 -16.10 -10.55 4.49
C ASN A 180 -15.11 -10.21 5.61
N ASP A 181 -14.78 -11.18 6.47
CA ASP A 181 -13.80 -10.99 7.54
C ASP A 181 -12.39 -10.79 6.96
N VAL A 182 -12.01 -11.59 5.96
CA VAL A 182 -10.73 -11.43 5.23
C VAL A 182 -10.68 -10.08 4.52
N GLN A 183 -11.76 -9.64 3.86
CA GLN A 183 -11.83 -8.32 3.24
C GLN A 183 -11.58 -7.20 4.25
N LYS A 184 -12.18 -7.27 5.44
CA LYS A 184 -11.98 -6.26 6.51
C LYS A 184 -10.55 -6.26 7.04
N GLN A 185 -9.95 -7.44 7.14
CA GLN A 185 -8.59 -7.61 7.68
C GLN A 185 -7.50 -7.33 6.66
N TRP A 186 -7.83 -7.25 5.36
CA TRP A 186 -6.85 -7.08 4.29
C TRP A 186 -5.94 -5.87 4.46
N SER A 187 -6.49 -4.73 4.90
CA SER A 187 -5.74 -3.47 4.98
C SER A 187 -4.54 -3.53 5.93
N SER A 188 -3.37 -3.13 5.46
CA SER A 188 -2.16 -2.93 6.26
C SER A 188 -2.20 -1.68 7.16
N LYS A 189 -3.17 -0.77 6.95
CA LYS A 189 -3.38 0.43 7.80
C LYS A 189 -4.34 0.18 8.96
N GLY A 190 -4.95 -0.99 9.01
CA GLY A 190 -5.90 -1.35 10.07
C GLY A 190 -5.20 -1.85 11.33
N VAL A 191 -6.00 -2.14 12.36
CA VAL A 191 -5.54 -2.70 13.65
C VAL A 191 -4.77 -4.02 13.47
N MET A 192 -5.08 -4.78 12.42
CA MET A 192 -4.44 -6.06 12.12
C MET A 192 -3.21 -5.93 11.22
N GLY A 193 -2.87 -4.73 10.75
CA GLY A 193 -1.74 -4.50 9.85
C GLY A 193 -0.41 -4.48 10.60
N ASN A 194 0.64 -4.98 9.96
CA ASN A 194 1.99 -5.02 10.53
C ASN A 194 2.87 -3.83 10.10
N ILE A 195 2.30 -2.85 9.39
CA ILE A 195 3.04 -1.71 8.83
C ILE A 195 2.68 -0.43 9.60
N ASP A 196 3.65 0.11 10.32
CA ASP A 196 3.59 1.47 10.84
C ASP A 196 3.83 2.46 9.68
N ASN A 197 2.74 3.03 9.19
CA ASN A 197 2.78 3.96 8.05
C ASN A 197 3.43 5.30 8.42
N ASP A 198 3.34 5.71 9.69
CA ASP A 198 3.93 6.97 10.14
C ASP A 198 5.45 6.81 10.20
N TYR A 199 5.94 5.67 10.69
CA TYR A 199 7.37 5.32 10.67
C TYR A 199 7.92 5.22 9.23
N VAL A 200 7.21 4.56 8.33
CA VAL A 200 7.63 4.43 6.92
C VAL A 200 7.69 5.79 6.21
N GLN A 201 6.81 6.74 6.55
CA GLN A 201 6.78 8.05 5.89
C GLN A 201 7.68 9.10 6.53
N THR A 202 7.90 9.02 7.85
CA THR A 202 8.57 10.09 8.63
C THR A 202 9.85 9.65 9.32
N GLY A 203 10.13 8.34 9.36
CA GLY A 203 11.20 7.74 10.17
C GLY A 203 12.61 8.14 9.77
N LEU A 204 12.85 8.44 8.48
CA LEU A 204 14.17 8.86 8.01
C LEU A 204 14.27 10.38 7.85
N ARG A 205 15.13 11.02 8.64
CA ARG A 205 15.48 12.43 8.44
C ARG A 205 16.50 12.55 7.30
N MET A 206 16.04 13.09 6.17
CA MET A 206 16.92 13.33 5.01
C MET A 206 17.98 14.39 5.33
N PRO A 207 19.24 14.22 4.86
CA PRO A 207 20.27 15.23 5.01
C PRO A 207 19.80 16.52 4.33
N GLN A 208 19.68 17.61 5.09
CA GLN A 208 19.40 18.91 4.50
C GLN A 208 20.61 19.31 3.66
N ALA A 209 20.41 19.48 2.36
CA ALA A 209 21.37 20.20 1.55
C ALA A 209 21.51 21.59 2.18
N ARG A 210 22.67 21.89 2.77
CA ARG A 210 22.99 23.24 3.24
C ARG A 210 22.85 24.15 2.02
N SER A 211 21.73 24.87 1.91
CA SER A 211 21.63 25.96 0.96
C SER A 211 22.63 27.00 1.46
N SER A 212 23.77 27.09 0.79
CA SER A 212 24.69 28.21 0.96
C SER A 212 23.94 29.47 0.58
N ASN A 213 23.35 30.15 1.57
CA ASN A 213 23.08 31.58 1.53
C ASN A 213 22.93 32.14 2.94
N ALA A 214 23.85 33.07 3.22
CA ALA A 214 23.84 34.10 4.25
C ALA A 214 24.16 33.70 5.71
N LEU A 215 25.46 33.63 6.00
CA LEU A 215 26.02 34.28 7.18
C LEU A 215 26.59 35.64 6.77
N GLN A 216 25.94 36.72 7.21
CA GLN A 216 26.55 37.99 7.64
C GLN A 216 25.63 38.50 8.76
N SER A 217 26.01 38.28 10.03
CA SER A 217 26.53 39.31 10.96
C SER A 217 25.59 40.50 11.15
N GLY A 218 25.20 40.96 12.34
CA GLY A 218 25.63 40.78 13.71
C GLY A 218 24.65 41.58 14.59
N GLY A 219 24.70 41.35 15.92
CA GLY A 219 23.63 41.69 16.85
C GLY A 219 23.32 43.18 17.08
N LEU A 220 22.17 43.43 17.71
CA LEU A 220 22.04 44.19 18.97
C LEU A 220 20.61 44.04 19.52
N GLU A 221 20.50 44.25 20.83
CA GLU A 221 19.39 43.96 21.73
C GLU A 221 18.14 44.85 21.57
N SER A 222 17.02 44.33 22.09
CA SER A 222 15.98 45.02 22.88
C SER A 222 14.89 45.89 22.22
N SER A 223 13.67 45.64 22.72
CA SER A 223 12.49 46.52 22.88
C SER A 223 11.42 46.59 21.77
N ASP A 224 10.33 45.89 22.07
CA ASP A 224 8.96 46.39 22.29
C ASP A 224 8.13 47.08 21.18
N ALA A 225 6.84 46.72 21.24
CA ALA A 225 5.64 47.41 20.75
C ALA A 225 5.35 47.59 19.24
N SER A 226 4.22 46.95 18.88
CA SER A 226 3.04 47.56 18.23
C SER A 226 2.83 47.51 16.69
N LYS A 227 1.76 46.78 16.34
CA LYS A 227 0.73 47.02 15.30
C LYS A 227 1.12 47.85 14.05
N SER A 228 1.00 47.24 12.86
CA SER A 228 0.21 47.88 11.79
C SER A 228 -0.33 46.89 10.74
N LYS A 229 -1.63 47.03 10.46
CA LYS A 229 -2.38 46.41 9.36
C LYS A 229 -2.04 47.10 8.03
N LYS A 230 -2.06 46.38 6.91
CA LYS A 230 -2.61 46.82 5.59
C LYS A 230 -2.67 45.64 4.60
N LYS A 231 -3.85 45.03 4.38
CA LYS A 231 -4.83 45.26 3.28
C LYS A 231 -4.34 44.96 1.83
N LYS A 232 -4.67 43.74 1.37
CA LYS A 232 -5.46 43.36 0.18
C LYS A 232 -5.37 44.26 -1.08
N LYS A 233 -4.96 43.68 -2.21
CA LYS A 233 -5.55 44.00 -3.53
C LYS A 233 -5.59 42.77 -4.45
N LYS A 234 -6.81 42.44 -4.87
CA LYS A 234 -7.24 41.38 -5.79
C LYS A 234 -7.70 42.08 -7.08
N LYS A 235 -7.30 41.61 -8.26
CA LYS A 235 -7.88 41.92 -9.59
C LYS A 235 -7.23 40.98 -10.61
N SER A 236 -7.86 40.42 -11.63
CA SER A 236 -9.25 40.03 -11.96
C SER A 236 -9.14 39.30 -13.31
N LYS A 237 -9.95 38.25 -13.50
CA LYS A 237 -10.19 37.59 -14.79
C LYS A 237 -10.49 38.58 -15.91
N ALA A 238 -10.01 38.29 -17.12
CA ALA A 238 -10.70 38.64 -18.36
C ALA A 238 -10.55 37.47 -19.36
N ARG A 239 -11.67 36.79 -19.60
CA ARG A 239 -11.93 36.07 -20.85
C ARG A 239 -12.48 37.10 -21.84
N LYS A 240 -11.96 37.10 -23.06
CA LYS A 240 -12.73 37.38 -24.27
C LYS A 240 -12.18 36.48 -25.35
#